data_AF-A0A2K6LMK7-F1
#
_entry.id   AF-A0A2K6LMK7-F1
#
_cell.length_a   1.000
_cell.length_b   1.000
_cell.length_c   1.000
_cell.angle_alpha   90.00
_cell.angle_beta   90.00
_cell.angle_gamma   90.00
#
_symmetry.space_group_name_H-M   'P 1'
#
loop_
_entity.id
_entity.type
_entity.pdbx_description
1 polymer ?
#
loop_
_entity_poly.entity_id
_entity_poly.type
_entity_poly.pdbx_seq_one_letter_code
_entity_poly.pdbx_strand_id
1 'polypeptide(L)'
;MTQQPLRGVTSLRFNQDQSCFCCAMETGVRIYNVEPLMEKGHLDHEQVGSMGLVEMLHRSNLLALVGGGSSPKFSEISGNSPHLRPCLTPGCPSGRAETPHEDMGGCVRDP
;
A
#
# COMPACT_ATOMS: atom_id res chain seq x y z
N MET A 1 -31.75 1.13 3.08
CA MET A 1 -31.00 0.81 1.84
C MET A 1 -29.75 1.65 1.85
N THR A 2 -28.66 1.16 2.44
CA THR A 2 -27.38 1.85 2.44
C THR A 2 -26.82 1.80 1.02
N GLN A 3 -26.73 2.96 0.37
CA GLN A 3 -26.00 3.09 -0.89
C GLN A 3 -24.57 2.62 -0.63
N GLN A 4 -24.18 1.47 -1.19
CA GLN A 4 -22.76 1.16 -1.25
C GLN A 4 -22.13 2.22 -2.16
N PRO A 5 -21.07 2.93 -1.71
CA PRO A 5 -20.38 3.88 -2.58
C PRO A 5 -19.99 3.15 -3.86
N LEU A 6 -20.17 3.81 -5.01
CA LEU A 6 -19.85 3.27 -6.33
C LEU A 6 -18.43 2.69 -6.29
N ARG A 7 -18.32 1.36 -6.25
CA ARG A 7 -17.03 0.68 -6.17
C ARG A 7 -16.31 0.83 -7.51
N GLY A 8 -15.52 1.89 -7.65
CA GLY A 8 -14.77 2.17 -8.86
C GLY A 8 -13.72 1.09 -9.12
N VAL A 9 -13.65 0.60 -10.36
CA VAL A 9 -12.54 -0.23 -10.84
C VAL A 9 -11.49 0.72 -11.41
N THR A 10 -10.28 0.67 -10.86
CA THR A 10 -9.17 1.55 -11.26
C THR A 10 -8.35 0.92 -12.38
N SER A 11 -8.12 -0.40 -12.32
CA SER A 11 -7.39 -1.12 -13.36
C SER A 11 -7.77 -2.60 -13.44
N LEU A 12 -7.60 -3.16 -14.63
CA LEU A 12 -7.80 -4.58 -14.94
C LEU A 12 -6.55 -5.11 -15.65
N ARG A 13 -6.05 -6.26 -15.22
CA ARG A 13 -4.86 -6.89 -15.80
C ARG A 13 -5.03 -8.38 -15.92
N PHE A 14 -4.89 -8.89 -17.14
CA PHE A 14 -4.73 -10.32 -17.36
C PHE A 14 -3.36 -10.77 -16.84
N ASN A 15 -3.30 -12.00 -16.37
CA ASN A 15 -2.03 -12.66 -16.16
C ASN A 15 -1.39 -13.03 -17.53
N GLN A 16 -0.15 -13.50 -17.49
CA GLN A 16 0.69 -13.68 -18.68
C GLN A 16 0.17 -14.77 -19.64
N ASP A 17 -0.55 -15.78 -19.12
CA ASP A 17 -1.20 -16.82 -19.92
C ASP A 17 -2.68 -16.54 -20.21
N GLN A 18 -3.17 -15.34 -19.86
CA GLN A 18 -4.55 -14.87 -20.07
C GLN A 18 -5.63 -15.79 -19.48
N SER A 19 -5.27 -16.66 -18.53
CA SER A 19 -6.21 -17.59 -17.90
C SER A 19 -6.93 -16.98 -16.70
N CYS A 20 -6.37 -15.92 -16.12
CA CYS A 20 -6.93 -15.19 -14.99
C CYS A 20 -6.76 -13.69 -15.23
N PHE A 21 -7.59 -12.88 -14.57
CA PHE A 21 -7.39 -11.45 -14.49
C PHE A 21 -7.60 -10.95 -13.07
N CYS A 22 -6.95 -9.83 -12.76
CA CYS A 22 -7.04 -9.15 -11.48
C CYS A 22 -7.60 -7.75 -11.68
N CYS A 23 -8.39 -7.32 -10.71
CA CYS A 23 -9.08 -6.03 -10.69
C CYS A 23 -8.58 -5.22 -9.49
N ALA A 24 -7.99 -4.05 -9.75
CA ALA A 24 -7.79 -3.05 -8.71
C ALA A 24 -9.05 -2.21 -8.59
N MET A 25 -9.53 -2.03 -7.37
CA MET A 25 -10.74 -1.28 -7.05
C MET A 25 -10.45 -0.31 -5.90
N GLU A 26 -11.32 0.69 -5.74
CA GLU A 26 -11.28 1.57 -4.56
C GLU A 26 -11.50 0.79 -3.26
N THR A 27 -12.22 -0.33 -3.34
CA THR A 27 -12.50 -1.20 -2.19
C THR A 27 -11.56 -2.39 -2.06
N GLY A 28 -10.42 -2.41 -2.77
CA GLY A 28 -9.42 -3.47 -2.68
C GLY A 28 -9.15 -4.17 -4.02
N VAL A 29 -8.92 -5.48 -3.98
CA VAL A 29 -8.53 -6.29 -5.16
C VAL A 29 -9.43 -7.51 -5.31
N ARG A 30 -9.72 -7.90 -6.55
CA ARG A 30 -10.36 -9.19 -6.85
C ARG A 30 -9.60 -9.93 -7.93
N ILE A 31 -9.54 -11.25 -7.83
CA ILE A 31 -8.93 -12.13 -8.83
C ILE A 31 -10.00 -13.06 -9.38
N TYR A 32 -10.10 -13.11 -10.70
CA TYR A 32 -11.05 -13.94 -11.42
C TYR A 32 -10.30 -14.90 -12.33
N ASN A 33 -10.80 -16.12 -12.39
CA ASN A 33 -10.52 -17.06 -13.46
C ASN A 33 -11.34 -16.67 -14.70
N VAL A 34 -10.81 -16.88 -15.90
CA VAL A 34 -11.53 -16.58 -17.15
C VAL A 34 -12.46 -17.73 -17.54
N GLU A 35 -11.99 -18.98 -17.39
CA GLU A 35 -12.73 -20.18 -17.82
C GLU A 35 -12.65 -21.30 -16.76
N PRO A 36 -13.74 -21.60 -16.03
CA PRO A 36 -14.99 -20.82 -15.99
C PRO A 36 -14.78 -19.46 -15.32
N LEU A 37 -15.62 -18.48 -15.66
CA LEU A 37 -15.60 -17.15 -15.04
C LEU A 37 -16.00 -17.24 -13.57
N MET A 38 -15.00 -17.27 -12.68
CA MET A 38 -15.21 -17.48 -11.25
C MET A 38 -14.21 -16.68 -10.43
N GLU A 39 -14.67 -16.10 -9.33
CA GLU A 39 -13.78 -15.42 -8.38
C GLU A 39 -12.89 -16.45 -7.68
N LYS A 40 -11.57 -16.28 -7.79
CA LYS A 40 -10.57 -17.11 -7.11
C LYS A 40 -10.25 -16.59 -5.72
N GLY A 41 -10.40 -15.29 -5.50
CA GLY A 41 -10.17 -14.63 -4.23
C GLY A 41 -10.24 -13.12 -4.33
N HIS A 42 -10.29 -12.46 -3.18
CA HIS A 42 -10.27 -11.01 -3.06
C HIS A 42 -9.48 -10.56 -1.82
N LEU A 43 -9.09 -9.30 -1.85
CA LEU A 43 -8.55 -8.57 -0.71
C LEU A 43 -9.41 -7.33 -0.50
N ASP A 44 -10.00 -7.20 0.67
CA ASP A 44 -10.91 -6.10 0.99
C ASP A 44 -10.18 -4.79 1.31
N HIS A 45 -10.95 -3.70 1.34
CA HIS A 45 -10.45 -2.37 1.66
C HIS A 45 -9.73 -2.31 3.01
N GLU A 46 -10.19 -3.07 4.01
CA GLU A 46 -9.53 -3.12 5.32
C GLU A 46 -8.13 -3.75 5.24
N GLN A 47 -7.91 -4.67 4.29
CA GLN A 47 -6.63 -5.36 4.12
C GLN A 47 -5.65 -4.48 3.35
N VAL A 48 -6.08 -3.89 2.22
CA VAL A 48 -5.17 -3.22 1.26
C VAL A 48 -5.48 -1.76 0.94
N GLY A 49 -6.62 -1.23 1.38
CA GLY A 49 -7.10 0.10 1.03
C GLY A 49 -7.55 0.19 -0.43
N SER A 50 -7.53 1.40 -0.99
CA SER A 50 -7.79 1.60 -2.41
C SER A 50 -6.56 1.29 -3.26
N MET A 51 -6.80 0.67 -4.42
CA MET A 51 -5.75 0.14 -5.27
C MET A 51 -5.74 0.83 -6.62
N GLY A 52 -4.54 1.21 -7.07
CA GLY A 52 -4.32 1.80 -8.39
C GLY A 52 -3.98 0.73 -9.44
N LEU A 53 -3.07 -0.17 -9.09
CA LEU A 53 -2.60 -1.23 -9.98
C LEU A 53 -2.47 -2.55 -9.22
N VAL A 54 -2.84 -3.62 -9.90
CA VAL A 54 -2.57 -4.99 -9.48
C VAL A 54 -2.04 -5.79 -10.67
N GLU A 55 -1.04 -6.63 -10.42
CA GLU A 55 -0.50 -7.58 -11.39
C GLU A 55 -0.30 -8.95 -10.72
N MET A 56 -0.69 -10.02 -11.43
CA MET A 56 -0.55 -11.39 -10.96
C MET A 56 0.61 -12.06 -11.69
N LEU A 57 1.47 -12.77 -10.94
CA LEU A 57 2.54 -13.55 -11.54
C LEU A 57 2.04 -14.95 -11.96
N HIS A 58 1.82 -15.14 -13.25
CA HIS A 58 1.31 -16.36 -13.88
C HIS A 58 0.06 -16.89 -13.17
N ARG A 59 0.09 -18.15 -12.71
CA ARG A 59 -0.96 -18.81 -11.93
C ARG A 59 -0.64 -18.92 -10.44
N SER A 60 0.37 -18.21 -9.95
CA SER A 60 0.76 -18.23 -8.53
C SER A 60 -0.17 -17.37 -7.67
N ASN A 61 -0.01 -17.45 -6.36
CA ASN A 61 -0.67 -16.56 -5.39
C ASN A 61 0.14 -15.27 -5.12
N LEU A 62 1.14 -14.95 -5.96
CA LEU A 62 1.95 -13.75 -5.85
C LEU A 62 1.30 -12.60 -6.62
N LEU A 63 1.00 -11.52 -5.89
CA LEU A 63 0.37 -10.31 -6.40
C LEU A 63 1.27 -9.11 -6.16
N ALA A 64 1.53 -8.34 -7.20
CA ALA A 64 2.14 -7.02 -7.10
C ALA A 64 1.03 -5.98 -6.94
N LEU A 65 1.06 -5.25 -5.82
CA LEU A 65 0.04 -4.29 -5.43
C LEU A 65 0.64 -2.89 -5.38
N VAL A 66 -0.01 -1.92 -6.05
CA VAL A 66 0.34 -0.50 -5.95
C VAL A 66 -0.86 0.28 -5.43
N GLY A 67 -0.74 0.81 -4.21
CA GLY A 67 -1.76 1.67 -3.62
C GLY A 67 -2.04 2.87 -4.53
N GLY A 68 -3.31 3.21 -4.70
CA GLY A 68 -3.75 4.36 -5.49
C GLY A 68 -5.22 4.69 -5.24
N GLY A 69 -5.78 5.70 -5.89
CA GLY A 69 -7.16 6.13 -5.65
C GLY A 69 -7.33 6.97 -4.39
N SER A 70 -8.54 6.99 -3.84
CA SER A 70 -8.96 7.96 -2.81
C SER A 70 -8.42 7.69 -1.40
N SER A 71 -8.14 6.43 -1.04
CA SER A 71 -7.68 6.03 0.30
C SER A 71 -6.69 4.85 0.28
N PRO A 72 -5.47 5.04 -0.28
CA PRO A 72 -4.47 3.99 -0.36
C PRO A 72 -3.82 3.73 1.00
N LYS A 73 -3.86 2.46 1.45
CA LYS A 73 -3.31 2.06 2.76
C LYS A 73 -1.78 2.08 2.80
N PHE A 74 -1.13 1.88 1.66
CA PHE A 74 0.33 1.70 1.56
C PHE A 74 1.02 2.84 0.79
N SER A 75 0.56 4.08 0.96
CA SER A 75 1.08 5.25 0.25
C SER A 75 2.40 5.81 0.80
N GLU A 76 3.01 5.14 1.79
CA GLU A 76 4.31 5.52 2.35
C GLU A 76 5.46 5.14 1.39
N ILE A 77 5.63 5.94 0.34
CA ILE A 77 6.94 6.09 -0.27
C ILE A 77 7.74 6.93 0.72
N SER A 78 8.77 6.33 1.32
CA SER A 78 9.71 6.91 2.27
C SER A 78 9.97 8.42 2.04
N GLY A 79 9.41 9.25 2.91
CA GLY A 79 9.60 10.69 2.90
C GLY A 79 8.96 11.39 4.08
N ASN A 80 7.94 10.80 4.70
CA ASN A 80 7.30 11.39 5.88
C ASN A 80 6.82 10.29 6.86
N SER A 81 7.76 9.51 7.40
CA SER A 81 7.44 8.73 8.61
C SER A 81 7.17 9.69 9.76
N PRO A 82 6.05 9.58 10.50
CA PRO A 82 5.74 10.48 11.62
C PRO A 82 6.73 10.35 12.80
N HIS A 83 7.63 9.36 12.77
CA HIS A 83 8.75 9.20 13.71
C HIS A 83 10.03 9.94 13.31
N LEU A 84 10.14 10.45 12.09
CA LEU A 84 11.23 11.32 11.66
C LEU A 84 10.72 12.76 11.63
N ARG A 85 10.53 13.35 12.82
CA ARG A 85 10.39 14.80 12.91
C ARG A 85 11.73 15.42 12.52
N PRO A 86 11.78 16.36 11.56
CA PRO A 86 12.99 17.15 11.36
C PRO A 86 13.29 17.90 12.64
N CYS A 87 14.50 17.77 13.18
CA CYS A 87 14.97 18.58 14.31
C CYS A 87 14.96 20.05 13.87
N LEU A 88 13.93 20.81 14.25
CA LEU A 88 13.78 22.25 13.93
C LEU A 88 14.69 23.14 14.81
N THR A 89 15.68 22.56 15.50
CA THR A 89 16.64 23.31 16.30
C THR A 89 17.65 24.01 15.39
N PRO A 90 17.87 25.33 15.53
CA PRO A 90 18.87 26.05 14.76
C PRO A 90 20.27 25.47 15.03
N GLY A 91 20.95 24.94 14.01
CA GLY A 91 22.36 24.54 14.07
C GLY A 91 22.69 23.07 13.81
N CYS A 92 21.73 22.18 13.52
CA CYS A 92 22.02 20.79 13.20
C CYS A 92 22.46 20.62 11.72
N PRO A 93 23.66 20.10 11.43
CA PRO A 93 24.04 19.74 10.06
C PRO A 93 23.23 18.52 9.60
N SER A 94 22.57 18.64 8.46
CA SER A 94 21.72 17.61 7.86
C SER A 94 22.49 16.29 7.63
N GLY A 95 22.07 15.19 8.26
CA GLY A 95 22.47 13.86 7.76
C GLY A 95 22.67 12.70 8.72
N ARG A 96 22.13 12.67 9.95
CA ARG A 96 22.09 11.41 10.73
C ARG A 96 20.74 11.19 11.38
N ALA A 97 20.24 9.96 11.25
CA ALA A 97 19.03 9.48 11.92
C ALA A 97 19.39 9.11 13.36
N GLU A 98 18.67 9.68 14.33
CA GLU A 98 18.77 9.33 15.74
C GLU A 98 17.48 8.65 16.18
N THR A 99 17.59 7.48 16.81
CA THR A 99 16.45 6.76 17.38
C THR A 99 16.10 7.34 18.76
N PRO A 100 14.81 7.54 19.09
CA PRO A 100 14.43 8.05 20.40
C PRO A 100 14.65 6.95 21.45
N HIS A 101 15.50 7.21 22.44
CA HIS A 101 15.46 6.46 23.69
C HIS A 101 14.66 7.28 24.69
N GLU A 102 13.50 6.77 25.08
CA GLU A 102 12.66 7.33 26.13
C GLU A 102 13.36 7.09 27.48
N ASP A 103 14.13 8.05 27.97
CA ASP A 103 14.06 8.54 29.36
C ASP A 103 15.17 9.56 29.65
N MET A 104 14.79 10.62 30.37
CA MET A 104 15.60 11.71 30.93
C MET A 104 16.32 12.67 29.96
N GLY A 105 15.94 13.94 30.03
CA GLY A 105 16.45 15.05 29.22
C GLY A 105 17.94 15.33 29.42
N GLY A 106 18.75 14.89 28.46
CA GLY A 106 20.11 15.38 28.25
C GLY A 106 20.79 14.68 27.06
N CYS A 107 21.39 15.47 26.16
CA CYS A 107 22.27 14.94 25.12
C CYS A 107 23.63 14.61 25.73
N VAL A 108 23.98 13.32 25.85
CA VAL A 108 25.35 12.89 26.17
C VAL A 108 26.11 12.74 24.85
N ARG A 109 27.29 13.36 24.76
CA ARG A 109 28.22 13.11 23.64
C ARG A 109 28.99 11.84 23.97
N ASP A 110 28.85 10.81 23.16
CA ASP A 110 29.77 9.68 23.19
C ASP A 110 31.16 10.12 22.67
N PRO A 111 32.26 9.60 23.24
CA PRO A 111 33.63 9.99 22.89
C PRO A 111 34.05 9.60 21.46
#